data_AF-A0A2N0DAX7-F1
#
_entry.id   AF-A0A2N0DAX7-F1
#
_cell.length_a   1.000
_cell.length_b   1.000
_cell.length_c   1.000
_cell.angle_alpha   90.00
_cell.angle_beta   90.00
_cell.angle_gamma   90.00
#
_symmetry.space_group_name_H-M   'P 1'
#
loop_
_entity.id
_entity.type
_entity.pdbx_description
1 polymer ?
#
loop_
_entity_poly.entity_id
_entity_poly.type
_entity_poly.pdbx_seq_one_letter_code
_entity_poly.pdbx_strand_id
1 'polypeptide(L)'
;MAFISVAAALLGACQSSAPPPTEMSRTSLQTAPADLQLICANAAAKSAGTESTKILPMGSRQIDAATYGVDLDASGRKFTCVVDNNGTVRSVTPA
;
A
#
# COMPACT_ATOMS: atom_id res chain seq x y z
N MET A 1 31.17 56.43 -13.21
CA MET A 1 30.28 56.69 -12.06
C MET A 1 29.68 55.35 -11.65
N ALA A 2 30.09 54.84 -10.50
CA ALA A 2 29.74 53.51 -9.99
C ALA A 2 28.27 53.43 -9.54
N PHE A 3 27.66 52.24 -9.61
CA PHE A 3 26.85 51.66 -8.52
C PHE A 3 26.81 50.12 -8.68
N ILE A 4 27.43 49.41 -7.74
CA ILE A 4 27.30 47.97 -7.47
C ILE A 4 26.24 47.83 -6.38
N SER A 5 25.20 46.99 -6.53
CA SER A 5 24.36 46.49 -5.42
C SER A 5 23.49 45.28 -5.83
N VAL A 6 23.92 44.09 -5.36
CA VAL A 6 23.17 43.00 -4.70
C VAL A 6 21.92 42.37 -5.36
N ALA A 7 22.12 41.10 -5.75
CA ALA A 7 21.27 39.91 -5.63
C ALA A 7 19.78 40.03 -5.24
N ALA A 8 18.90 39.34 -5.99
CA ALA A 8 18.09 38.22 -5.48
C ALA A 8 17.13 37.69 -6.56
N ALA A 9 17.10 36.35 -6.65
CA ALA A 9 16.07 35.44 -7.15
C ALA A 9 14.83 36.02 -7.85
N LEU A 10 14.51 35.47 -9.03
CA LEU A 10 13.20 34.86 -9.32
C LEU A 10 13.36 33.95 -10.55
N LEU A 11 13.78 32.71 -10.32
CA LEU A 11 13.52 31.57 -11.21
C LEU A 11 12.01 31.32 -11.20
N GLY A 12 11.26 32.15 -11.93
CA GLY A 12 9.85 31.94 -12.20
C GLY A 12 9.69 31.18 -13.51
N ALA A 13 8.80 30.17 -13.48
CA ALA A 13 8.25 29.46 -14.65
C ALA A 13 8.86 28.06 -14.96
N CYS A 14 9.08 27.21 -13.95
CA CYS A 14 8.75 25.78 -14.12
C CYS A 14 7.22 25.65 -14.04
N GLN A 15 6.54 25.92 -15.15
CA GLN A 15 5.16 25.47 -15.33
C GLN A 15 5.19 23.94 -15.32
N SER A 16 4.86 23.34 -14.19
CA SER A 16 4.31 21.99 -14.17
C SER A 16 2.96 22.07 -14.85
N SER A 17 2.93 22.03 -16.17
CA SER A 17 1.76 21.52 -16.88
C SER A 17 1.59 20.10 -16.37
N ALA A 18 0.73 19.92 -15.36
CA ALA A 18 0.31 18.61 -14.93
C ALA A 18 -0.16 17.88 -16.19
N PRO A 19 0.52 16.81 -16.63
CA PRO A 19 0.06 16.08 -17.80
C PRO A 19 -1.40 15.68 -17.53
N PRO A 20 -2.32 15.81 -18.52
CA PRO A 20 -3.65 15.23 -18.38
C PRO A 20 -3.45 13.77 -17.94
N PRO A 21 -4.25 13.26 -16.99
CA PRO A 21 -3.96 12.03 -16.30
C PRO A 21 -3.86 10.91 -17.34
N THR A 22 -2.62 10.58 -17.74
CA THR A 22 -2.32 9.39 -18.51
C THR A 22 -2.74 8.26 -17.60
N GLU A 23 -3.72 7.48 -18.05
CA GLU A 23 -4.23 6.29 -17.39
C GLU A 23 -3.26 5.79 -16.33
N MET A 24 -3.50 6.17 -15.08
CA MET A 24 -3.12 5.25 -14.04
C MET A 24 -3.86 3.98 -14.43
N SER A 25 -3.15 2.86 -14.60
CA SER A 25 -3.73 1.53 -14.53
C SER A 25 -4.35 1.38 -13.14
N ARG A 26 -5.44 2.09 -12.90
CA ARG A 26 -6.33 1.93 -11.77
C ARG A 26 -7.06 0.66 -12.13
N THR A 27 -6.40 -0.47 -11.87
CA THR A 27 -7.10 -1.72 -11.66
C THR A 27 -8.29 -1.37 -10.78
N SER A 28 -9.49 -1.44 -11.33
CA SER A 28 -10.75 -1.22 -10.61
C SER A 28 -10.98 -2.29 -9.54
N LEU A 29 -10.01 -3.17 -9.31
CA LEU A 29 -9.93 -4.01 -8.12
C LEU A 29 -9.65 -3.09 -6.92
N GLN A 30 -10.67 -2.89 -6.11
CA GLN A 30 -10.53 -2.36 -4.76
C GLN A 30 -9.47 -3.19 -4.02
N THR A 31 -8.27 -2.64 -3.99
CA THR A 31 -7.13 -3.17 -3.26
C THR A 31 -7.35 -2.79 -1.80
N ALA A 32 -7.11 -3.71 -0.88
CA ALA A 32 -7.28 -3.41 0.54
C ALA A 32 -6.34 -2.25 0.93
N PRO A 33 -6.80 -1.28 1.75
CA PRO A 33 -5.93 -0.25 2.29
C PRO A 33 -4.66 -0.85 2.91
N ALA A 34 -3.52 -0.17 2.77
CA ALA A 34 -2.24 -0.68 3.26
C ALA A 34 -2.25 -1.04 4.76
N ASP A 35 -3.09 -0.35 5.54
CA ASP A 35 -3.29 -0.64 6.95
C ASP A 35 -3.89 -2.04 7.19
N LEU A 36 -4.91 -2.42 6.41
CA LEU A 36 -5.50 -3.77 6.48
C LEU A 36 -4.50 -4.86 6.06
N GLN A 37 -3.62 -4.54 5.10
CA GLN A 37 -2.54 -5.45 4.71
C GLN A 37 -1.55 -5.68 5.85
N LEU A 38 -1.19 -4.63 6.59
CA LEU A 38 -0.29 -4.73 7.75
C LEU A 38 -0.93 -5.51 8.90
N ILE A 39 -2.22 -5.30 9.18
CA ILE A 39 -2.98 -6.08 10.17
C ILE A 39 -2.96 -7.57 9.80
N CYS A 40 -3.22 -7.88 8.53
CA CYS A 40 -3.18 -9.25 8.02
C CYS A 40 -1.78 -9.88 8.10
N ALA A 41 -0.72 -9.12 7.79
CA ALA A 41 0.65 -9.58 7.95
C ALA A 41 0.96 -9.96 9.42
N ASN A 42 0.53 -9.13 10.38
CA ASN A 42 0.70 -9.41 11.81
C ASN A 42 -0.09 -10.64 12.27
N ALA A 43 -1.29 -10.86 11.72
CA ALA A 43 -2.08 -12.04 12.04
C ALA A 43 -1.45 -13.32 11.46
N ALA A 44 -0.96 -13.28 10.21
CA ALA A 44 -0.25 -14.40 9.60
C ALA A 44 1.08 -14.67 10.28
N ALA A 45 1.80 -13.65 10.76
CA ALA A 45 3.01 -13.79 11.57
C ALA A 45 2.77 -14.68 12.80
N LYS A 46 1.68 -14.39 13.54
CA LYS A 46 1.26 -15.20 14.69
C LYS A 46 0.91 -16.64 14.29
N SER A 47 0.18 -16.84 13.19
CA SER A 47 -0.18 -18.18 12.70
C SER A 47 1.01 -18.96 12.14
N ALA A 48 2.00 -18.28 11.59
CA ALA A 48 3.20 -18.90 11.01
C ALA A 48 4.31 -19.12 12.04
N GLY A 49 4.25 -18.47 13.20
CA GLY A 49 5.31 -18.50 14.22
C GLY A 49 6.55 -17.70 13.79
N THR A 50 6.38 -16.68 12.94
CA THR A 50 7.47 -15.86 12.40
C THR A 50 7.22 -14.38 12.67
N GLU A 51 8.25 -13.55 12.57
CA GLU A 51 8.11 -12.10 12.68
C GLU A 51 7.27 -11.51 11.52
N SER A 52 6.44 -10.50 11.79
CA SER A 52 5.64 -9.85 10.74
C SER A 52 6.48 -9.18 9.65
N THR A 53 7.75 -8.87 9.95
CA THR A 53 8.73 -8.33 8.99
C THR A 53 9.24 -9.38 8.00
N LYS A 54 8.99 -10.67 8.26
CA LYS A 54 9.29 -11.79 7.35
C LYS A 54 8.07 -12.22 6.54
N ILE A 55 6.92 -11.56 6.74
CA ILE A 55 5.72 -11.77 5.96
C ILE A 55 5.73 -10.78 4.79
N LEU A 56 5.66 -11.29 3.57
CA LEU A 56 5.58 -10.50 2.35
C LEU A 56 4.12 -10.46 1.85
N PRO A 57 3.50 -9.28 1.74
CA PRO A 57 2.22 -9.14 1.04
C PRO A 57 2.41 -9.44 -0.44
N MET A 58 1.75 -10.49 -0.93
CA MET A 58 1.79 -10.90 -2.33
C MET A 58 0.70 -10.21 -3.14
N GLY A 59 -0.42 -9.89 -2.50
CA GLY A 59 -1.54 -9.19 -3.11
C GLY A 59 -2.67 -9.00 -2.14
N SER A 60 -3.63 -8.15 -2.51
CA SER A 60 -4.92 -8.09 -1.84
C SER A 60 -6.02 -7.90 -2.86
N ARG A 61 -7.20 -8.40 -2.53
CA ARG A 61 -8.41 -8.28 -3.36
C ARG A 61 -9.62 -8.14 -2.46
N GLN A 62 -10.59 -7.36 -2.91
CA GLN A 62 -11.90 -7.36 -2.28
C GLN A 62 -12.58 -8.73 -2.50
N ILE A 63 -13.16 -9.29 -1.44
CA ILE A 63 -13.96 -10.53 -1.51
C ILE A 63 -15.44 -10.16 -1.59
N ASP A 64 -15.87 -9.19 -0.78
CA ASP A 64 -17.24 -8.65 -0.79
C ASP A 64 -17.24 -7.16 -0.36
N ALA A 65 -18.41 -6.52 -0.26
CA ALA A 65 -18.53 -5.10 0.10
C ALA A 65 -17.92 -4.73 1.47
N ALA A 66 -17.78 -5.70 2.38
CA ALA A 66 -17.32 -5.52 3.75
C ALA A 66 -15.98 -6.19 4.05
N THR A 67 -15.45 -7.03 3.16
CA THR A 67 -14.24 -7.83 3.41
C THR A 67 -13.24 -7.87 2.26
N TYR A 68 -11.98 -7.99 2.65
CA TYR A 68 -10.83 -8.13 1.77
C TYR A 68 -10.05 -9.40 2.09
N GLY A 69 -9.56 -10.05 1.04
CA GLY A 69 -8.56 -11.11 1.12
C GLY A 69 -7.18 -10.53 0.87
N VAL A 70 -6.24 -10.81 1.76
CA VAL A 70 -4.82 -10.45 1.62
C VAL A 70 -4.03 -11.75 1.51
N ASP A 71 -3.35 -11.92 0.38
CA ASP A 71 -2.45 -13.04 0.15
C ASP A 71 -1.06 -12.67 0.68
N LEU A 72 -0.49 -13.54 1.51
CA LEU A 72 0.73 -13.31 2.26
C LEU A 72 1.68 -14.50 2.06
N ASP A 73 2.99 -14.23 2.02
CA ASP A 73 4.03 -15.25 2.03
C ASP A 73 4.86 -15.14 3.31
N ALA A 74 4.95 -16.22 4.06
CA ALA A 74 5.75 -16.33 5.28
C ALA A 74 6.90 -17.31 5.05
N SER A 75 8.03 -16.80 4.57
CA SER A 75 9.22 -17.62 4.27
C SER A 75 8.92 -18.80 3.33
N GLY A 76 8.13 -18.57 2.27
CA GLY A 76 7.75 -19.57 1.28
C GLY A 76 6.46 -20.34 1.60
N ARG A 77 5.81 -20.08 2.74
CA ARG A 77 4.48 -20.60 3.07
C ARG A 77 3.42 -19.56 2.75
N LYS A 78 2.45 -19.92 1.90
CA LYS A 78 1.39 -18.99 1.53
C LYS A 78 0.23 -19.02 2.52
N PHE A 79 -0.31 -17.85 2.79
CA PHE A 79 -1.46 -17.63 3.64
C PHE A 79 -2.44 -16.69 2.95
N THR A 80 -3.72 -16.93 3.19
CA THR A 80 -4.80 -15.99 2.87
C THR A 80 -5.38 -15.49 4.19
N CYS A 81 -5.36 -14.17 4.36
CA CYS A 81 -5.99 -13.50 5.49
C CYS A 81 -7.26 -12.80 5.00
N VAL A 82 -8.38 -13.06 5.67
CA VAL A 82 -9.64 -12.36 5.41
C VAL A 82 -9.84 -11.32 6.51
N VAL A 83 -9.96 -10.06 6.12
CA VAL A 83 -10.09 -8.91 7.02
C VAL A 83 -11.29 -8.05 6.60
N ASP A 84 -12.03 -7.53 7.56
CA ASP A 84 -13.17 -6.65 7.29
C ASP A 84 -12.75 -5.16 7.22
N ASN A 85 -13.65 -4.30 6.74
CA ASN A 85 -13.44 -2.84 6.63
C ASN A 85 -13.07 -2.15 7.96
N ASN A 86 -13.42 -2.73 9.11
CA ASN A 86 -13.08 -2.22 10.44
C ASN A 86 -11.72 -2.71 10.95
N GLY A 87 -10.99 -3.53 10.18
CA GLY A 87 -9.68 -4.07 10.58
C GLY A 87 -9.74 -5.33 11.45
N THR A 88 -10.88 -6.02 11.52
CA THR A 88 -10.99 -7.30 12.23
C THR A 88 -10.60 -8.44 11.30
N VAL A 89 -9.63 -9.24 11.72
CA VAL A 89 -9.25 -10.46 11.01
C VAL A 89 -10.28 -11.54 11.27
N ARG A 90 -10.99 -11.95 10.22
CA ARG A 90 -12.04 -12.99 10.25
C ARG A 90 -11.42 -14.37 10.22
N SER A 91 -10.38 -14.55 9.42
CA SER A 91 -9.65 -15.81 9.33
C SER A 91 -8.25 -15.61 8.77
N VAL A 92 -7.36 -16.53 9.13
CA VAL A 92 -6.06 -16.71 8.48
C VAL A 92 -5.93 -18.19 8.18
N THR A 93 -5.86 -18.53 6.91
CA THR A 93 -5.74 -19.92 6.45
C THR A 93 -4.51 -20.06 5.57
N PRO A 94 -3.75 -21.15 5.68
CA PRO A 94 -2.75 -21.51 4.67
C PRO A 94 -3.44 -21.59 3.29
N ALA A 95 -2.79 -21.03 2.26
CA ALA A 95 -3.28 -21.03 0.88
C ALA A 95 -2.81 -22.28 0.10
#